data_AF-A0A2T9Y539-F1
#
_entry.id   AF-A0A2T9Y539-F1
#
_cell.length_a   1.000
_cell.length_b   1.000
_cell.length_c   1.000
_cell.angle_alpha   90.00
_cell.angle_beta   90.00
_cell.angle_gamma   90.00
#
_symmetry.space_group_name_H-M   'P 1'
#
loop_
_entity.id
_entity.type
_entity.pdbx_description
1 polymer ?
#
loop_
_entity_poly.entity_id
_entity_poly.type
_entity_poly.pdbx_seq_one_letter_code
_entity_poly.pdbx_strand_id
1 'polypeptide(L)'
;MEQPPRLPMIKVDFKEPEEFSWTEVLPRFIENVFQEPSTKFIAEIDELDAMRKKMSAATGTLKGRNSIYQYYSQLNLLELRIPPGKTITGANYVWNDSMSKEKESNTSLEFEKSCVLYNLATSILLYCNSLLTDPKDSGSNETPTHNAENIKLAFSGYQVA
;
A
#
# COMPACT_ATOMS: atom_id res chain seq x y z
N MET A 1 36.92 17.94 -2.61
CA MET A 1 36.25 17.31 -3.76
C MET A 1 34.81 17.77 -3.73
N GLU A 2 34.37 18.53 -4.73
CA GLU A 2 32.95 18.82 -4.89
C GLU A 2 32.19 17.52 -5.13
N GLN A 3 31.04 17.36 -4.48
CA GLN A 3 30.19 16.19 -4.72
C GLN A 3 29.69 16.23 -6.16
N PRO A 4 29.77 15.13 -6.92
CA PRO A 4 29.24 15.10 -8.28
C PRO A 4 27.72 15.38 -8.26
N PRO A 5 27.19 16.06 -9.28
CA PRO A 5 25.76 16.34 -9.36
C PRO A 5 24.95 15.03 -9.36
N ARG A 6 23.90 14.98 -8.54
CA ARG A 6 23.01 13.81 -8.45
C ARG A 6 22.13 13.72 -9.68
N LEU A 7 22.00 12.51 -10.24
CA LEU A 7 21.09 12.23 -11.35
C LEU A 7 19.63 12.19 -10.87
N PRO A 8 18.67 12.65 -11.69
CA PRO A 8 17.25 12.55 -11.36
C PRO A 8 16.81 11.09 -11.35
N MET A 9 15.97 10.74 -10.36
CA MET A 9 15.41 9.40 -10.20
C MET A 9 13.99 9.33 -10.78
N ILE A 10 13.61 8.14 -11.27
CA ILE A 10 12.27 7.89 -11.80
C ILE A 10 11.24 7.99 -10.66
N LYS A 11 10.09 8.59 -10.97
CA LYS A 11 8.93 8.66 -10.08
C LYS A 11 7.81 7.83 -10.68
N VAL A 12 7.13 7.10 -9.80
CA VAL A 12 5.95 6.31 -10.11
C VAL A 12 4.81 6.86 -9.26
N ASP A 13 3.63 6.96 -9.84
CA ASP A 13 2.44 7.44 -9.15
C ASP A 13 1.68 6.28 -8.49
N PHE A 14 0.90 6.60 -7.45
CA PHE A 14 0.01 5.63 -6.82
C PHE A 14 -1.12 5.23 -7.76
N LYS A 15 -1.55 3.97 -7.65
CA LYS A 15 -2.89 3.56 -8.12
C LYS A 15 -3.92 4.06 -7.12
N GLU A 16 -5.05 4.54 -7.62
CA GLU A 16 -6.11 5.09 -6.77
C GLU A 16 -7.22 4.05 -6.59
N PRO A 17 -7.50 3.62 -5.35
CA PRO A 17 -8.61 2.72 -5.09
C PRO A 17 -9.94 3.48 -5.15
N GLU A 18 -10.94 2.89 -5.79
CA GLU A 18 -12.33 3.37 -5.71
C GLU A 18 -12.99 2.96 -4.37
N GLU A 19 -14.18 3.52 -4.14
CA GLU A 19 -14.99 3.21 -2.98
C GLU A 19 -15.36 1.72 -2.96
N PHE A 20 -15.05 1.07 -1.83
CA PHE A 20 -15.36 -0.32 -1.57
C PHE A 20 -15.48 -0.49 -0.06
N SER A 21 -16.52 -1.19 0.37
CA SER A 21 -16.86 -1.38 1.78
C SER A 21 -16.78 -2.85 2.17
N TRP A 22 -15.87 -3.17 3.10
CA TRP A 22 -15.78 -4.54 3.63
C TRP A 22 -17.01 -4.92 4.48
N THR A 23 -17.67 -3.92 5.08
CA THR A 23 -18.85 -4.09 5.94
C THR A 23 -20.08 -4.58 5.17
N GLU A 24 -20.14 -4.35 3.85
CA GLU A 24 -21.25 -4.81 3.02
C GLU A 24 -21.02 -6.22 2.46
N VAL A 25 -19.76 -6.59 2.24
CA VAL A 25 -19.39 -7.80 1.51
C VAL A 25 -19.11 -8.97 2.46
N LEU A 26 -18.33 -8.76 3.51
CA LEU A 26 -17.89 -9.85 4.40
C LEU A 26 -19.01 -10.51 5.21
N PRO A 27 -20.01 -9.79 5.76
CA PRO A 27 -21.08 -10.42 6.52
C PRO A 27 -21.82 -11.51 5.72
N ARG A 28 -22.15 -11.21 4.45
CA ARG A 28 -22.82 -12.15 3.54
C ARG A 28 -21.94 -13.35 3.23
N PHE A 29 -20.65 -13.13 3.00
CA PHE A 29 -19.70 -14.21 2.77
C PHE A 29 -19.58 -15.12 3.99
N ILE A 30 -19.48 -14.55 5.19
CA ILE A 30 -19.31 -15.31 6.43
C ILE A 30 -20.53 -16.19 6.71
N GLU A 31 -21.73 -15.62 6.62
CA GLU A 31 -22.98 -16.38 6.84
C GLU A 31 -23.14 -17.51 5.83
N ASN A 32 -22.79 -17.27 4.56
CA ASN A 32 -22.94 -18.28 3.51
C ASN A 32 -21.90 -19.41 3.61
N VAL A 33 -20.66 -19.10 3.99
CA VAL A 33 -19.55 -20.06 3.98
C VAL A 33 -19.38 -20.76 5.32
N PHE A 34 -19.42 -20.01 6.43
CA PHE A 34 -19.19 -20.54 7.77
C PHE A 34 -20.48 -20.88 8.51
N GLN A 35 -21.66 -20.47 8.00
CA GLN A 35 -22.95 -20.70 8.64
C GLN A 35 -23.02 -20.14 10.08
N GLU A 36 -22.23 -19.11 10.35
CA GLU A 36 -22.19 -18.41 11.62
C GLU A 36 -22.80 -17.01 11.48
N PRO A 37 -23.40 -16.46 12.56
CA PRO A 37 -23.94 -15.11 12.51
C PRO A 37 -22.80 -14.10 12.33
N SER A 38 -22.92 -13.26 11.30
CA SER A 38 -21.93 -12.22 10.99
C SER A 38 -21.75 -11.18 12.11
N THR A 39 -22.74 -11.07 13.00
CA THR A 39 -22.74 -10.14 14.15
C THR A 39 -21.56 -10.33 15.09
N LYS A 40 -20.94 -11.51 15.11
CA LYS A 40 -19.75 -11.78 15.92
C LYS A 40 -18.48 -11.10 15.41
N PHE A 41 -18.43 -10.77 14.12
CA PHE A 41 -17.22 -10.30 13.43
C PHE A 41 -17.30 -8.83 12.99
N ILE A 42 -18.36 -8.11 13.40
CA ILE A 42 -18.59 -6.73 12.96
C ILE A 42 -17.38 -5.84 13.32
N ALA A 43 -16.85 -5.97 14.53
CA ALA A 43 -15.73 -5.16 15.00
C ALA A 43 -14.48 -5.36 14.14
N GLU A 44 -14.14 -6.61 13.80
CA GLU A 44 -13.00 -6.95 12.97
C GLU A 44 -13.20 -6.51 11.52
N ILE A 45 -14.43 -6.60 11.00
CA ILE A 45 -14.76 -6.13 9.65
C ILE A 45 -14.66 -4.60 9.55
N ASP A 46 -15.15 -3.89 10.57
CA ASP A 46 -15.04 -2.43 10.66
C ASP A 46 -13.56 -1.99 10.76
N GLU A 47 -12.73 -2.74 11.49
CA GLU A 47 -11.30 -2.48 11.56
C GLU A 47 -10.62 -2.66 10.18
N LEU A 48 -10.98 -3.71 9.44
CA LEU A 48 -10.47 -3.96 8.09
C LEU A 48 -10.88 -2.84 7.12
N ASP A 49 -12.13 -2.38 7.19
CA ASP A 49 -12.63 -1.25 6.41
C ASP A 49 -11.88 0.05 6.72
N ALA A 50 -11.65 0.32 8.00
CA ALA A 50 -10.85 1.46 8.44
C ALA A 50 -9.38 1.36 7.97
N MET A 51 -8.79 0.17 7.96
CA MET A 51 -7.45 -0.06 7.43
C MET A 51 -7.39 0.21 5.92
N ARG A 52 -8.39 -0.20 5.15
CA ARG A 52 -8.48 0.12 3.72
C ARG A 52 -8.54 1.64 3.50
N LYS A 53 -9.39 2.36 4.23
CA LYS A 53 -9.49 3.82 4.15
C LYS A 53 -8.18 4.53 4.50
N LYS A 54 -7.46 4.06 5.52
CA LYS A 54 -6.13 4.57 5.88
C LYS A 54 -5.10 4.32 4.77
N MET A 55 -5.16 3.17 4.11
CA MET A 55 -4.31 2.83 2.97
C MET A 55 -4.60 3.75 1.76
N SER A 56 -5.87 4.02 1.44
CA SER A 56 -6.24 4.93 0.35
C SER A 56 -5.76 6.37 0.56
N ALA A 57 -5.65 6.82 1.82
CA ALA A 57 -5.13 8.14 2.18
C ALA A 57 -3.60 8.17 2.41
N ALA A 58 -2.91 7.06 2.16
CA ALA A 58 -1.47 6.96 2.40
C ALA A 58 -0.68 7.85 1.42
N THR A 59 0.47 8.33 1.90
CA THR A 59 1.42 9.15 1.12
C THR A 59 2.77 8.45 1.01
N GLY A 60 3.69 8.99 0.21
CA GLY A 60 5.08 8.53 0.08
C GLY A 60 5.95 8.78 1.32
N THR A 61 5.42 8.53 2.51
CA THR A 61 6.09 8.70 3.80
C THR A 61 6.19 7.36 4.52
N LEU A 62 7.11 7.26 5.50
CA LEU A 62 7.27 6.04 6.31
C LEU A 62 5.98 5.59 7.00
N LYS A 63 5.15 6.55 7.43
CA LYS A 63 3.83 6.27 8.02
C LYS A 63 2.87 5.69 6.98
N GLY A 64 2.82 6.29 5.78
CA GLY A 64 2.00 5.78 4.67
C GLY A 64 2.37 4.36 4.29
N ARG A 65 3.67 4.07 4.13
CA ARG A 65 4.19 2.72 3.89
C ARG A 65 3.68 1.71 4.93
N ASN A 66 3.76 2.05 6.21
CA ASN A 66 3.32 1.16 7.29
C ASN A 66 1.81 0.90 7.24
N SER A 67 0.99 1.91 6.93
CA SER A 67 -0.45 1.75 6.76
C SER A 67 -0.80 0.82 5.58
N ILE A 68 -0.11 0.98 4.45
CA ILE A 68 -0.27 0.09 3.29
C ILE A 68 0.12 -1.35 3.65
N TYR A 69 1.27 -1.53 4.31
CA TYR A 69 1.75 -2.85 4.73
C TYR A 69 0.81 -3.53 5.74
N GLN A 70 0.27 -2.79 6.70
CA GLN A 70 -0.70 -3.31 7.67
C GLN A 70 -1.94 -3.86 6.96
N TYR A 71 -2.51 -3.10 6.02
CA TYR A 71 -3.65 -3.57 5.24
C TYR A 71 -3.30 -4.80 4.38
N TYR A 72 -2.16 -4.78 3.68
CA TYR A 72 -1.68 -5.93 2.91
C TYR A 72 -1.55 -7.20 3.76
N SER A 73 -1.00 -7.09 4.97
CA SER A 73 -0.87 -8.20 5.91
C SER A 73 -2.25 -8.81 6.26
N GLN A 74 -3.26 -7.96 6.52
CA GLN A 74 -4.61 -8.43 6.82
C GLN A 74 -5.27 -9.15 5.62
N LEU A 75 -5.04 -8.68 4.40
CA LEU A 75 -5.52 -9.39 3.20
C LEU A 75 -4.91 -10.79 3.07
N ASN A 76 -3.64 -10.97 3.42
CA ASN A 76 -3.00 -12.29 3.44
C ASN A 76 -3.62 -13.20 4.52
N LEU A 77 -3.91 -12.66 5.71
CA LEU A 77 -4.59 -13.43 6.76
C LEU A 77 -6.03 -13.80 6.37
N LEU A 78 -6.72 -12.92 5.66
CA LEU A 78 -8.06 -13.16 5.14
C LEU A 78 -8.05 -14.27 4.08
N GLU A 79 -7.10 -14.25 3.16
CA GLU A 79 -6.93 -15.27 2.11
C GLU A 79 -6.80 -16.68 2.70
N LEU A 80 -6.03 -16.83 3.79
CA LEU A 80 -5.88 -18.12 4.49
C LEU A 80 -7.18 -18.67 5.07
N ARG A 81 -8.19 -17.82 5.29
CA ARG A 81 -9.50 -18.22 5.83
C ARG A 81 -10.48 -18.59 4.72
N ILE A 82 -10.22 -18.24 3.47
CA ILE A 82 -11.11 -18.55 2.36
C ILE A 82 -10.94 -20.03 1.99
N PRO A 83 -12.02 -20.84 2.01
CA PRO A 83 -11.91 -22.23 1.60
C PRO A 83 -11.43 -22.36 0.14
N PRO A 84 -10.61 -23.38 -0.20
CA PRO A 84 -10.10 -23.55 -1.55
C PRO A 84 -11.23 -23.58 -2.59
N GLY A 85 -11.10 -22.79 -3.66
CA GLY A 85 -12.10 -22.70 -4.73
C GLY A 85 -13.33 -21.85 -4.41
N LYS A 86 -13.36 -21.18 -3.25
CA LYS A 86 -14.33 -20.12 -2.95
C LYS A 86 -13.71 -18.76 -3.19
N THR A 87 -14.55 -17.81 -3.58
CA THR A 87 -14.20 -16.39 -3.66
C THR A 87 -15.14 -15.60 -2.77
N ILE A 88 -14.75 -14.39 -2.39
CA ILE A 88 -15.60 -13.50 -1.62
C ILE A 88 -16.72 -13.00 -2.54
N THR A 89 -17.88 -13.64 -2.46
CA THR A 89 -19.06 -13.28 -3.26
C THR A 89 -19.50 -11.85 -2.97
N GLY A 90 -19.65 -11.04 -4.02
CA GLY A 90 -20.02 -9.63 -3.92
C GLY A 90 -18.84 -8.66 -3.84
N ALA A 91 -17.60 -9.17 -3.76
CA ALA A 91 -16.42 -8.32 -3.87
C ALA A 91 -16.19 -7.87 -5.32
N ASN A 92 -16.15 -6.56 -5.54
CA ASN A 92 -15.70 -5.97 -6.80
C ASN A 92 -14.71 -4.85 -6.49
N TYR A 93 -13.43 -5.13 -6.69
CA TYR A 93 -12.34 -4.19 -6.47
C TYR A 93 -12.14 -3.38 -7.74
N VAL A 94 -12.22 -2.05 -7.61
CA VAL A 94 -11.99 -1.13 -8.73
C VAL A 94 -10.83 -0.21 -8.38
N TRP A 95 -9.88 -0.11 -9.30
CA TRP A 95 -8.67 0.69 -9.17
C TRP A 95 -8.43 1.51 -10.42
N ASN A 96 -7.98 2.75 -10.26
CA ASN A 96 -7.49 3.57 -11.37
C ASN A 96 -6.02 3.24 -11.61
N ASP A 97 -5.68 2.92 -12.84
CA ASP A 97 -4.29 2.69 -13.22
C ASP A 97 -3.44 3.95 -13.05
N SER A 98 -2.20 3.77 -12.61
CA SER A 98 -1.31 4.89 -12.30
C SER A 98 -0.89 5.70 -13.53
N MET A 99 -0.81 5.06 -14.70
CA MET A 99 -0.29 5.67 -15.94
C MET A 99 -1.40 6.11 -16.88
N SER A 100 -2.33 5.20 -17.20
CA SER A 100 -3.43 5.47 -18.14
C SER A 100 -4.61 6.20 -17.48
N LYS A 101 -4.71 6.14 -16.13
CA LYS A 101 -5.86 6.60 -15.34
C LYS A 101 -7.18 5.90 -15.71
N GLU A 102 -7.11 4.78 -16.44
CA GLU A 102 -8.26 3.96 -16.75
C GLU A 102 -8.67 3.10 -15.55
N LYS A 103 -9.96 2.75 -15.48
CA LYS A 103 -10.52 1.94 -14.41
C LYS A 103 -10.35 0.46 -14.72
N GLU A 104 -9.71 -0.26 -13.82
CA GLU A 104 -9.62 -1.72 -13.84
C GLU A 104 -10.48 -2.28 -12.71
N SER A 105 -11.41 -3.18 -13.03
CA SER A 105 -12.27 -3.86 -12.06
C SER A 105 -12.03 -5.36 -12.04
N ASN A 106 -11.91 -5.95 -10.87
CA ASN A 106 -11.77 -7.40 -10.70
C ASN A 106 -12.40 -7.86 -9.39
N THR A 107 -12.91 -9.09 -9.36
CA THR A 107 -13.51 -9.71 -8.16
C THR A 107 -12.52 -10.55 -7.36
N SER A 108 -11.32 -10.79 -7.90
CA SER A 108 -10.27 -11.58 -7.27
C SER A 108 -9.57 -10.81 -6.14
N LEU A 109 -9.34 -11.48 -5.01
CA LEU A 109 -8.61 -10.92 -3.87
C LEU A 109 -7.14 -10.67 -4.23
N GLU A 110 -6.59 -11.52 -5.10
CA GLU A 110 -5.23 -11.42 -5.61
C GLU A 110 -5.01 -10.12 -6.39
N PHE A 111 -6.04 -9.62 -7.08
CA PHE A 111 -5.99 -8.32 -7.75
C PHE A 111 -5.86 -7.17 -6.73
N GLU A 112 -6.74 -7.10 -5.71
CA GLU A 112 -6.63 -6.11 -4.63
C GLU A 112 -5.24 -6.16 -3.98
N LYS A 113 -4.75 -7.36 -3.65
CA LYS A 113 -3.42 -7.57 -3.07
C LYS A 113 -2.31 -7.03 -3.96
N SER A 114 -2.38 -7.29 -5.26
CA SER A 114 -1.39 -6.83 -6.24
C SER A 114 -1.37 -5.30 -6.36
N CYS A 115 -2.55 -4.66 -6.37
CA CYS A 115 -2.67 -3.20 -6.39
C CYS A 115 -2.13 -2.56 -5.11
N VAL A 116 -2.43 -3.14 -3.95
CA VAL A 116 -1.89 -2.67 -2.65
C VAL A 116 -0.37 -2.83 -2.60
N LEU A 117 0.16 -3.95 -3.10
CA LEU A 117 1.61 -4.20 -3.15
C LEU A 117 2.32 -3.21 -4.08
N TYR A 118 1.70 -2.87 -5.22
CA TYR A 118 2.19 -1.82 -6.11
C TYR A 118 2.30 -0.47 -5.38
N ASN A 119 1.25 -0.07 -4.66
CA ASN A 119 1.26 1.16 -3.88
C ASN A 119 2.30 1.13 -2.75
N LEU A 120 2.58 -0.03 -2.17
CA LEU A 120 3.64 -0.19 -1.17
C LEU A 120 5.02 0.11 -1.77
N ALA A 121 5.33 -0.49 -2.92
CA ALA A 121 6.56 -0.24 -3.66
C ALA A 121 6.69 1.25 -4.05
N THR A 122 5.63 1.85 -4.58
CA THR A 122 5.58 3.28 -4.91
C THR A 122 5.85 4.17 -3.68
N SER A 123 5.28 3.84 -2.52
CA SER A 123 5.54 4.59 -1.28
C SER A 123 7.02 4.53 -0.87
N ILE A 124 7.67 3.37 -1.01
CA ILE A 124 9.10 3.19 -0.75
C ILE A 124 9.92 4.02 -1.75
N LEU A 125 9.60 3.95 -3.05
CA LEU A 125 10.29 4.68 -4.09
C LEU A 125 10.25 6.20 -3.85
N LEU A 126 9.08 6.74 -3.54
CA LEU A 126 8.90 8.17 -3.25
C LEU A 126 9.66 8.60 -1.99
N TYR A 127 9.67 7.76 -0.96
CA TYR A 127 10.45 8.00 0.24
C TYR A 127 11.96 8.03 -0.06
N CYS A 128 12.48 7.05 -0.82
CA CYS A 128 13.89 7.02 -1.24
C CYS A 128 14.25 8.23 -2.09
N ASN A 129 13.38 8.63 -3.02
CA ASN A 129 13.55 9.84 -3.82
C ASN A 129 13.67 11.08 -2.92
N SER A 130 12.82 11.19 -1.88
CA SER A 130 12.88 12.33 -0.95
C SER A 130 14.22 12.45 -0.21
N LEU A 131 14.80 11.31 0.21
CA LEU A 131 16.12 11.26 0.87
C LEU A 131 17.27 11.68 -0.06
N LEU A 132 17.10 11.49 -1.37
CA LEU A 132 18.10 11.89 -2.36
C LEU A 132 17.94 13.34 -2.83
N THR A 133 16.73 13.89 -2.75
CA THR A 133 16.39 15.27 -3.13
C THR A 133 16.42 16.26 -1.96
N ASP A 134 17.05 15.94 -0.83
CA ASP A 134 17.41 16.95 0.18
C ASP A 134 18.73 17.64 -0.24
N PRO A 135 18.64 18.81 -0.92
CA PRO A 135 19.61 19.86 -0.74
C PRO A 135 18.87 21.11 -0.27
N LYS A 136 18.45 21.15 1.00
CA LYS A 136 18.26 22.45 1.63
C LYS A 136 19.63 23.00 1.97
N ASP A 137 20.19 23.77 1.04
CA ASP A 137 20.47 25.20 1.16
C ASP A 137 20.33 25.85 2.56
N SER A 138 20.85 25.18 3.58
CA SER A 138 21.03 25.70 4.93
C SER A 138 22.52 25.54 5.20
N GLY A 139 23.20 26.63 5.51
CA GLY A 139 24.60 26.66 5.92
C GLY A 139 24.86 25.95 7.26
N SER A 140 24.33 24.75 7.45
CA SER A 140 24.60 23.84 8.55
C SER A 140 25.29 22.61 8.01
N ASN A 141 26.52 22.39 8.46
CA ASN A 141 27.32 21.17 8.24
C ASN A 141 26.50 19.91 8.58
N GLU A 142 25.80 19.32 7.62
CA GLU A 142 25.34 17.94 7.76
C GLU A 142 26.58 17.04 7.80
N THR A 143 26.68 16.22 8.84
CA THR A 143 27.83 15.34 9.01
C THR A 143 27.90 14.35 7.84
N PRO A 144 29.10 14.06 7.28
CA PRO A 144 29.27 13.14 6.15
C PRO A 144 28.62 11.76 6.38
N THR A 145 28.50 11.35 7.64
CA THR A 145 27.86 10.12 8.08
C THR A 145 26.35 10.09 7.78
N HIS A 146 25.61 11.17 8.04
CA HIS A 146 24.16 11.25 7.80
C HIS A 146 23.82 11.11 6.31
N ASN A 147 24.61 11.75 5.45
CA ASN A 147 24.47 11.63 4.00
C ASN A 147 24.79 10.21 3.50
N ALA A 148 25.82 9.56 4.05
CA ALA A 148 26.16 8.17 3.71
C ALA A 148 25.08 7.18 4.15
N GLU A 149 24.43 7.42 5.30
CA GLU A 149 23.30 6.63 5.78
C GLU A 149 22.07 6.79 4.88
N ASN A 150 21.75 8.02 4.47
CA ASN A 150 20.63 8.29 3.55
C ASN A 150 20.82 7.65 2.19
N ILE A 151 22.04 7.66 1.64
CA ILE A 151 22.36 6.98 0.37
C ILE A 151 22.22 5.46 0.51
N LYS A 152 22.72 4.87 1.61
CA LYS A 152 22.56 3.44 1.87
C LYS A 152 21.09 3.04 2.01
N LEU A 153 20.31 3.85 2.73
CA LEU A 153 18.89 3.63 2.92
C LEU A 153 18.11 3.76 1.61
N ALA A 154 18.42 4.76 0.78
CA ALA A 154 17.83 4.93 -0.53
C ALA A 154 18.15 3.73 -1.44
N PHE A 155 19.40 3.29 -1.49
CA PHE A 155 19.80 2.12 -2.29
C PHE A 155 19.08 0.84 -1.85
N SER A 156 19.04 0.57 -0.54
CA SER A 156 18.30 -0.56 0.02
C SER A 156 16.81 -0.48 -0.32
N GLY A 157 16.22 0.71 -0.23
CA GLY A 157 14.82 0.91 -0.59
C GLY A 157 14.52 0.70 -2.08
N TYR A 158 15.41 1.12 -3.00
CA TYR A 158 15.27 0.81 -4.43
C TYR A 158 15.44 -0.67 -4.75
N GLN A 159 16.14 -1.46 -3.92
CA GLN A 159 16.22 -2.91 -4.10
C GLN A 159 14.95 -3.64 -3.64
N VAL A 160 14.20 -3.02 -2.72
CA VAL A 160 12.97 -3.59 -2.13
C VAL A 160 11.71 -3.16 -2.89
N ALA A 161 11.73 -1.96 -3.48
CA ALA A 161 10.65 -1.43 -4.32
C ALA A 161 10.61 -2.11 -5.69
#